data_AF-A0A6M4H2X4-F1
#
_entry.id   AF-A0A6M4H2X4-F1
#
_cell.length_a   1.000
_cell.length_b   1.000
_cell.length_c   1.000
_cell.angle_alpha   90.00
_cell.angle_beta   90.00
_cell.angle_gamma   90.00
#
_symmetry.space_group_name_H-M   'P 1'
#
loop_
_entity.id
_entity.type
_entity.pdbx_description
1 polymer ?
#
loop_
_entity_poly.entity_id
_entity_poly.type
_entity_poly.pdbx_seq_one_letter_code
_entity_poly.pdbx_strand_id
1 'polypeptide(L)'
;MNIPQFLKPAAWIAICAATVAGCASAPVNDALEAARVEVNAAAADPDVLARAPLELREAQGALDAGVNALRDRADREKVNHYAYLAQVRAQTARELARSRRATDDLAKAQSDVDRLRLAARTQEADAARAQAYQQSQAAQAARADAANATQQAANASQQARIASEQAQAATAQANMATQQARDERARADAAAAEAEQARLQARTLIIELQGKETERGLLVTLGDVLFATGEAVLLPNAASRMDKLAAFLNRFPEKTLLIEGYTDSVGGDSFNQGLSERRAESVRVALEARGVNAARMTTRGYGESFPVASNASTEGRSMNRRVEVVVSDESGRLRPRQASLR
;
A
#
# COMPACT_ATOMS: atom_id res chain seq x y z
N MET A 1 -88.01 -15.21 -85.49
CA MET A 1 -87.36 -14.46 -86.59
C MET A 1 -86.00 -15.07 -86.83
N ASN A 2 -85.60 -15.57 -87.99
CA ASN A 2 -86.26 -15.78 -89.27
C ASN A 2 -85.32 -16.76 -90.03
N ILE A 3 -85.84 -17.89 -90.50
CA ILE A 3 -85.25 -18.67 -91.61
C ILE A 3 -86.05 -18.25 -92.85
N PRO A 4 -85.43 -17.99 -94.03
CA PRO A 4 -85.41 -18.99 -95.13
C PRO A 4 -84.10 -18.92 -95.98
N GLN A 5 -83.52 -20.01 -96.49
CA GLN A 5 -83.94 -20.93 -97.56
C GLN A 5 -84.26 -20.31 -98.94
N PHE A 6 -83.41 -20.60 -99.93
CA PHE A 6 -83.69 -20.76 -101.38
C PHE A 6 -82.56 -21.65 -101.95
N LEU A 7 -82.74 -22.93 -102.35
CA LEU A 7 -83.33 -23.50 -103.58
C LEU A 7 -82.95 -22.71 -104.85
N LYS A 8 -82.45 -23.23 -105.98
CA LYS A 8 -82.25 -24.57 -106.62
C LYS A 8 -81.51 -24.28 -107.98
N PRO A 9 -81.54 -25.09 -109.06
CA PRO A 9 -80.77 -26.30 -109.38
C PRO A 9 -80.06 -26.21 -110.76
N ALA A 10 -79.25 -27.21 -111.17
CA ALA A 10 -79.25 -27.76 -112.54
C ALA A 10 -78.15 -28.83 -112.69
N ALA A 11 -78.59 -30.06 -112.91
CA ALA A 11 -77.78 -31.16 -113.36
C ALA A 11 -77.49 -31.04 -114.85
N TRP A 12 -76.26 -31.35 -115.28
CA TRP A 12 -75.97 -31.91 -116.60
C TRP A 12 -74.92 -33.02 -116.46
N ILE A 13 -75.27 -34.18 -117.01
CA ILE A 13 -74.48 -35.41 -117.13
C ILE A 13 -73.63 -35.32 -118.40
N ALA A 14 -72.35 -35.67 -118.34
CA ALA A 14 -71.57 -36.23 -119.46
C ALA A 14 -70.27 -36.86 -118.91
N ILE A 15 -70.20 -38.19 -118.78
CA ILE A 15 -69.49 -39.13 -119.69
C ILE A 15 -67.96 -39.13 -119.52
N CYS A 16 -67.49 -40.26 -118.98
CA CYS A 16 -66.26 -41.01 -119.24
C CYS A 16 -64.96 -40.27 -119.60
N ALA A 17 -63.96 -40.39 -118.72
CA ALA A 17 -62.60 -40.78 -119.13
C ALA A 17 -61.86 -41.41 -117.94
N ALA A 18 -61.77 -42.74 -117.93
CA ALA A 18 -60.76 -43.44 -117.17
C ALA A 18 -59.39 -43.05 -117.75
N THR A 19 -58.62 -42.27 -116.99
CA THR A 19 -57.18 -42.15 -117.21
C THR A 19 -56.48 -42.82 -116.04
N VAL A 20 -56.13 -44.09 -116.27
CA VAL A 20 -55.02 -44.74 -115.57
C VAL A 20 -53.76 -43.98 -116.00
N ALA A 21 -53.32 -43.03 -115.18
CA ALA A 21 -51.98 -42.49 -115.24
C ALA A 21 -51.23 -43.06 -114.04
N GLY A 22 -50.28 -43.95 -114.34
CA GLY A 22 -49.62 -44.79 -113.36
C GLY A 22 -48.98 -44.01 -112.22
N CYS A 23 -49.32 -44.42 -111.00
CA CYS A 23 -48.37 -44.33 -109.90
C CYS A 23 -47.16 -45.17 -110.31
N ALA A 24 -46.14 -44.56 -110.91
CA ALA A 24 -44.82 -45.12 -110.87
C ALA A 24 -44.41 -45.11 -109.39
N SER A 25 -44.69 -46.21 -108.67
CA SER A 25 -44.08 -46.44 -107.38
C SER A 25 -42.58 -46.46 -107.64
N ALA A 26 -41.89 -45.40 -107.24
CA ALA A 26 -40.44 -45.39 -107.18
C ALA A 26 -40.00 -46.66 -106.43
N PRO A 27 -38.87 -47.29 -106.81
CA PRO A 27 -38.38 -48.44 -106.08
C PRO A 27 -38.13 -48.04 -104.63
N VAL A 28 -39.04 -48.42 -103.74
CA VAL A 28 -38.92 -48.13 -102.31
C VAL A 28 -37.84 -49.04 -101.76
N ASN A 29 -36.80 -48.45 -101.16
CA ASN A 29 -35.80 -49.19 -100.41
C ASN A 29 -35.99 -48.88 -98.93
N ASP A 30 -36.54 -49.84 -98.20
CA ASP A 30 -36.88 -49.68 -96.77
C ASP A 30 -35.65 -49.34 -95.92
N ALA A 31 -34.46 -49.87 -96.26
CA ALA A 31 -33.23 -49.58 -95.54
C ALA A 31 -32.80 -48.11 -95.73
N LEU A 32 -32.94 -47.58 -96.95
CA LEU A 32 -32.61 -46.18 -97.25
C LEU A 32 -33.59 -45.21 -96.56
N GLU A 33 -34.87 -45.54 -96.48
CA GLU A 33 -35.85 -44.74 -95.73
C GLU A 33 -35.60 -44.79 -94.22
N ALA A 34 -35.27 -45.96 -93.66
CA ALA A 34 -34.85 -46.06 -92.26
C ALA A 34 -33.59 -45.22 -91.97
N ALA A 35 -32.59 -45.27 -92.87
CA ALA A 35 -31.40 -44.44 -92.75
C ALA A 35 -31.72 -42.93 -92.85
N ARG A 36 -32.65 -42.53 -93.72
CA ARG A 36 -33.11 -41.14 -93.85
C ARG A 36 -33.73 -40.63 -92.54
N VAL A 37 -34.56 -41.44 -91.88
CA VAL A 37 -35.14 -41.10 -90.56
C VAL A 37 -34.04 -40.89 -89.53
N GLU A 38 -33.06 -41.80 -89.47
CA GLU A 38 -31.96 -41.71 -88.49
C GLU A 38 -31.04 -40.51 -88.72
N VAL A 39 -30.67 -40.23 -89.97
CA VAL A 39 -29.86 -39.05 -90.31
C VAL A 39 -30.61 -37.76 -90.00
N ASN A 40 -31.90 -37.67 -90.33
CA ASN A 40 -32.70 -36.48 -90.04
C ASN A 40 -32.88 -36.26 -88.52
N ALA A 41 -33.14 -37.32 -87.75
CA ALA A 41 -33.24 -37.19 -86.31
C ALA A 41 -31.88 -36.86 -85.66
N ALA A 42 -30.75 -37.30 -86.22
CA ALA A 42 -29.43 -36.83 -85.80
C ALA A 42 -29.18 -35.36 -86.20
N ALA A 43 -29.63 -34.92 -87.37
CA ALA A 43 -29.52 -33.54 -87.82
C ALA A 43 -30.42 -32.56 -87.03
N ALA A 44 -31.50 -33.06 -86.45
CA ALA A 44 -32.42 -32.29 -85.61
C ALA A 44 -31.96 -32.19 -84.14
N ASP A 45 -30.98 -33.00 -83.71
CA ASP A 45 -30.47 -33.00 -82.35
C ASP A 45 -29.42 -31.87 -82.16
N PRO A 46 -29.69 -30.85 -81.31
CA PRO A 46 -28.74 -29.76 -81.06
C PRO A 46 -27.40 -30.23 -80.51
N ASP A 47 -27.37 -31.32 -79.74
CA ASP A 47 -26.13 -31.85 -79.17
C ASP A 47 -25.25 -32.44 -80.27
N VAL A 48 -25.85 -33.09 -81.28
CA VAL A 48 -25.12 -33.60 -82.45
C VAL A 48 -24.55 -32.45 -83.27
N LEU A 49 -25.34 -31.41 -83.51
CA LEU A 49 -24.89 -30.21 -84.24
C LEU A 49 -23.71 -29.52 -83.53
N ALA A 50 -23.76 -29.42 -82.20
CA ALA A 50 -22.72 -28.75 -81.42
C ALA A 50 -21.48 -29.62 -81.18
N ARG A 51 -21.63 -30.93 -80.99
CA ARG A 51 -20.57 -31.81 -80.48
C ARG A 51 -20.13 -32.91 -81.42
N ALA A 52 -20.89 -33.28 -82.45
CA ALA A 52 -20.49 -34.28 -83.44
C ALA A 52 -20.78 -33.85 -84.90
N PRO A 53 -20.41 -32.62 -85.31
CA PRO A 53 -20.75 -32.11 -86.65
C PRO A 53 -20.07 -32.87 -87.79
N LEU A 54 -18.90 -33.46 -87.54
CA LEU A 54 -18.17 -34.26 -88.53
C LEU A 54 -18.91 -35.57 -88.84
N GLU A 55 -19.27 -36.34 -87.81
CA GLU A 55 -20.00 -37.60 -87.94
C GLU A 55 -21.38 -37.40 -88.58
N LEU A 56 -22.07 -36.31 -88.25
CA LEU A 56 -23.33 -35.96 -88.88
C LEU A 56 -23.17 -35.69 -90.39
N ARG A 57 -22.15 -34.91 -90.77
CA ARG A 57 -21.86 -34.63 -92.18
C ARG A 57 -21.50 -35.91 -92.94
N GLU A 58 -20.75 -36.80 -92.32
CA GLU A 58 -20.42 -38.11 -92.87
C GLU A 58 -21.64 -39.02 -93.06
N ALA A 59 -22.62 -38.94 -92.16
CA ALA A 59 -23.89 -39.65 -92.26
C ALA A 59 -24.77 -39.10 -93.40
N GLN A 60 -24.85 -37.78 -93.53
CA GLN A 60 -25.54 -37.11 -94.65
C GLN A 60 -24.91 -37.47 -96.00
N GLY A 61 -23.58 -37.45 -96.09
CA GLY A 61 -22.87 -37.84 -97.32
C GLY A 61 -23.12 -39.31 -97.71
N ALA A 62 -23.20 -40.22 -96.73
CA ALA A 62 -23.54 -41.62 -97.00
C ALA A 62 -25.01 -41.78 -97.44
N LEU A 63 -25.93 -41.01 -96.86
CA LEU A 63 -27.34 -41.01 -97.26
C LEU A 63 -27.50 -40.48 -98.69
N ASP A 64 -26.85 -39.37 -99.02
CA ASP A 64 -26.86 -38.78 -100.36
C ASP A 64 -26.27 -39.75 -101.39
N ALA A 65 -25.20 -40.45 -101.05
CA ALA A 65 -24.64 -41.53 -101.88
C ALA A 65 -25.65 -42.67 -102.11
N GLY A 66 -26.40 -43.07 -101.07
CA GLY A 66 -27.47 -44.07 -101.18
C GLY A 66 -28.64 -43.61 -102.05
N VAL A 67 -29.07 -42.36 -101.92
CA VAL A 67 -30.13 -41.74 -102.75
C VAL A 67 -29.71 -41.67 -104.21
N ASN A 68 -28.47 -41.28 -104.49
CA ASN A 68 -27.92 -41.24 -105.84
C ASN A 68 -27.81 -42.67 -106.42
N ALA A 69 -27.33 -43.65 -105.65
CA ALA A 69 -27.26 -45.04 -106.09
C ALA A 69 -28.65 -45.62 -106.45
N LEU A 70 -29.70 -45.29 -105.69
CA LEU A 70 -31.08 -45.70 -106.00
C LEU A 70 -31.60 -45.01 -107.29
N ARG A 71 -31.30 -43.72 -107.46
CA ARG A 71 -31.64 -42.95 -108.68
C ARG A 71 -30.97 -43.53 -109.93
N ASP A 72 -29.72 -43.94 -109.81
CA ASP A 72 -28.91 -44.51 -110.90
C ASP A 72 -29.24 -45.99 -111.19
N ARG A 73 -30.25 -46.56 -110.51
CA ARG A 73 -30.67 -47.97 -110.62
C ARG A 73 -29.53 -48.95 -110.32
N ALA A 74 -28.67 -48.61 -109.36
CA ALA A 74 -27.67 -49.54 -108.85
C ALA A 74 -28.31 -50.79 -108.22
N ASP A 75 -27.51 -51.81 -108.00
CA ASP A 75 -27.90 -53.03 -107.30
C ASP A 75 -28.36 -52.74 -105.86
N ARG A 76 -29.30 -53.56 -105.38
CA ARG A 76 -29.92 -53.39 -104.05
C ARG A 76 -28.91 -53.51 -102.92
N GLU A 77 -27.85 -54.30 -103.10
CA GLU A 77 -26.79 -54.49 -102.11
C GLU A 77 -25.99 -53.20 -101.91
N LYS A 78 -25.61 -52.51 -102.99
CA LYS A 78 -24.94 -51.19 -102.92
C LYS A 78 -25.80 -50.12 -102.25
N VAL A 79 -27.09 -50.05 -102.55
CA VAL A 79 -28.01 -49.09 -101.88
C VAL A 79 -28.13 -49.42 -100.38
N ASN A 80 -28.28 -50.71 -100.03
CA ASN A 80 -28.35 -51.15 -98.64
C ASN A 80 -27.03 -50.88 -97.89
N HIS A 81 -25.89 -51.01 -98.56
CA HIS A 81 -24.58 -50.70 -97.98
C HIS A 81 -24.47 -49.22 -97.60
N TYR A 82 -24.84 -48.29 -98.50
CA TYR A 82 -24.84 -46.86 -98.18
C TYR A 82 -25.89 -46.49 -97.12
N ALA A 83 -27.06 -47.10 -97.16
CA ALA A 83 -28.08 -46.94 -96.12
C ALA A 83 -27.56 -47.39 -94.74
N TYR A 84 -26.88 -48.54 -94.68
CA TYR A 84 -26.23 -49.03 -93.47
C TYR A 84 -25.13 -48.08 -92.99
N LEU A 85 -24.24 -47.61 -93.88
CA LEU A 85 -23.21 -46.63 -93.53
C LEU A 85 -23.80 -45.33 -92.99
N ALA A 86 -24.86 -44.82 -93.60
CA ALA A 86 -25.56 -43.62 -93.15
C ALA A 86 -26.19 -43.83 -91.76
N GLN A 87 -26.83 -44.98 -91.53
CA GLN A 87 -27.41 -45.33 -90.24
C GLN A 87 -26.34 -45.45 -89.14
N VAL A 88 -25.25 -46.17 -89.41
CA VAL A 88 -24.15 -46.35 -88.46
C VAL A 88 -23.54 -44.99 -88.10
N ARG A 89 -23.24 -44.15 -89.10
CA ARG A 89 -22.66 -42.82 -88.86
C ARG A 89 -23.60 -41.89 -88.11
N ALA A 90 -24.90 -41.93 -88.39
CA ALA A 90 -25.88 -41.17 -87.62
C ALA A 90 -25.95 -41.62 -86.15
N GLN A 91 -25.87 -42.93 -85.89
CA GLN A 91 -25.79 -43.47 -84.53
C GLN A 91 -24.48 -43.08 -83.83
N THR A 92 -23.34 -43.20 -84.52
CA THR A 92 -22.03 -42.77 -84.01
C THR A 92 -22.04 -41.28 -83.67
N ALA A 93 -22.66 -40.43 -84.50
CA ALA A 93 -22.78 -39.00 -84.24
C ALA A 93 -23.55 -38.73 -82.94
N ARG A 94 -24.68 -39.41 -82.72
CA ARG A 94 -25.48 -39.28 -81.49
C ARG A 94 -24.73 -39.77 -80.26
N GLU A 95 -24.09 -40.94 -80.33
CA GLU A 95 -23.34 -41.49 -79.20
C GLU A 95 -22.10 -40.66 -78.87
N LEU A 96 -21.40 -40.14 -79.88
CA LEU A 96 -20.29 -39.22 -79.67
C LEU A 96 -20.75 -37.90 -79.04
N ALA A 97 -21.88 -37.35 -79.49
CA ALA A 97 -22.46 -36.14 -78.93
C ALA A 97 -22.88 -36.32 -77.46
N ARG A 98 -23.53 -37.45 -77.13
CA ARG A 98 -23.89 -37.85 -75.75
C ARG A 98 -22.65 -37.98 -74.87
N SER A 99 -21.62 -38.67 -75.36
CA SER A 99 -20.35 -38.85 -74.65
C SER A 99 -19.67 -37.51 -74.36
N ARG A 100 -19.55 -36.64 -75.37
CA ARG A 100 -18.96 -35.29 -75.21
C ARG A 100 -19.78 -34.39 -74.29
N ARG A 101 -21.11 -34.46 -74.36
CA ARG A 101 -21.97 -33.74 -73.42
C ARG A 101 -21.73 -34.20 -71.99
N ALA A 102 -21.65 -35.51 -71.76
CA ALA A 102 -21.34 -36.06 -70.45
C ALA A 102 -19.96 -35.61 -69.94
N THR A 103 -18.95 -35.49 -70.81
CA THR A 103 -17.63 -34.96 -70.41
C THR A 103 -17.67 -33.47 -70.07
N ASP A 104 -18.44 -32.66 -70.82
CA ASP A 104 -18.61 -31.23 -70.53
C ASP A 104 -19.33 -31.03 -69.18
N ASP A 105 -20.37 -31.83 -68.93
CA ASP A 105 -21.15 -31.77 -67.69
C ASP A 105 -20.29 -32.21 -66.50
N LEU A 106 -19.42 -33.22 -66.67
CA LEU A 106 -18.43 -33.61 -65.66
C LEU A 106 -17.43 -32.49 -65.38
N ALA A 107 -16.89 -31.84 -66.42
CA ALA A 107 -15.94 -30.74 -66.27
C ALA A 107 -16.57 -29.55 -65.53
N LYS A 108 -17.84 -29.22 -65.84
CA LYS A 108 -18.61 -28.20 -65.12
C LYS A 108 -18.82 -28.58 -63.66
N ALA A 109 -19.27 -29.81 -63.39
CA ALA A 109 -19.48 -30.29 -62.04
C ALA A 109 -18.18 -30.26 -61.21
N GLN A 110 -17.04 -30.63 -61.81
CA GLN A 110 -15.72 -30.52 -61.17
C GLN A 110 -15.37 -29.06 -60.84
N SER A 111 -15.58 -28.13 -61.77
CA SER A 111 -15.37 -26.70 -61.50
C SER A 111 -16.26 -26.16 -60.38
N ASP A 112 -17.50 -26.64 -60.27
CA ASP A 112 -18.42 -26.24 -59.20
C ASP A 112 -17.97 -26.82 -57.86
N VAL A 113 -17.53 -28.07 -57.82
CA VAL A 113 -16.93 -28.70 -56.63
C VAL A 113 -15.70 -27.93 -56.17
N ASP A 114 -14.80 -27.55 -57.09
CA ASP A 114 -13.59 -26.80 -56.75
C ASP A 114 -13.93 -25.40 -56.21
N ARG A 115 -14.92 -24.72 -56.81
CA ARG A 115 -15.41 -23.43 -56.33
C ARG A 115 -15.99 -23.53 -54.92
N LEU A 116 -16.82 -24.54 -54.67
CA LEU A 116 -17.42 -24.77 -53.35
C LEU A 116 -16.35 -25.12 -52.31
N ARG A 117 -15.37 -25.95 -52.68
CA ARG A 117 -14.25 -26.31 -51.79
C ARG A 117 -13.40 -25.10 -51.44
N LEU A 118 -13.11 -24.23 -52.40
CA LEU A 118 -12.36 -23.00 -52.16
C LEU A 118 -13.15 -22.03 -51.27
N ALA A 119 -14.45 -21.87 -51.52
CA ALA A 119 -15.32 -21.05 -50.68
C ALA A 119 -15.35 -21.56 -49.23
N ALA A 120 -15.51 -22.88 -49.03
CA ALA A 120 -15.46 -23.50 -47.71
C ALA A 120 -14.13 -23.27 -46.99
N ARG A 121 -12.99 -23.46 -47.69
CA ARG A 121 -11.66 -23.18 -47.11
C ARG A 121 -11.46 -21.71 -46.76
N THR A 122 -12.00 -20.80 -47.56
CA THR A 122 -11.91 -19.36 -47.29
C THR A 122 -12.70 -19.02 -46.03
N GLN A 123 -13.91 -19.55 -45.90
CA GLN A 123 -14.73 -19.38 -44.70
C GLN A 123 -14.06 -19.96 -43.45
N GLU A 124 -13.48 -21.16 -43.54
CA GLU A 124 -12.71 -21.77 -42.44
C GLU A 124 -11.51 -20.91 -42.05
N ALA A 125 -10.75 -20.40 -43.02
CA ALA A 125 -9.60 -19.54 -42.76
C ALA A 125 -9.99 -18.21 -42.11
N ASP A 126 -11.09 -17.59 -42.55
CA ASP A 126 -11.58 -16.34 -41.98
C ASP A 126 -12.13 -16.56 -40.56
N ALA A 127 -12.84 -17.67 -40.32
CA ALA A 127 -13.26 -18.06 -38.97
C ALA A 127 -12.06 -18.29 -38.04
N ALA A 128 -11.02 -18.98 -38.51
CA ALA A 128 -9.79 -19.22 -37.74
C ALA A 128 -9.06 -17.90 -37.43
N ARG A 129 -8.99 -16.97 -38.39
CA ARG A 129 -8.42 -15.63 -38.18
C ARG A 129 -9.20 -14.82 -37.16
N ALA A 130 -10.53 -14.84 -37.24
CA ALA A 130 -11.39 -14.14 -36.28
C ALA A 130 -11.21 -14.71 -34.85
N GLN A 131 -11.14 -16.03 -34.71
CA GLN A 131 -10.87 -16.69 -33.43
C GLN A 131 -9.47 -16.34 -32.88
N ALA A 132 -8.43 -16.39 -33.72
CA ALA A 132 -7.08 -16.02 -33.31
C ALA A 132 -6.99 -14.56 -32.86
N TYR A 133 -7.71 -13.66 -33.53
CA TYR A 133 -7.81 -12.26 -33.14
C TYR A 133 -8.48 -12.09 -31.77
N GLN A 134 -9.61 -12.76 -31.53
CA GLN A 134 -10.29 -12.76 -30.24
C GLN A 134 -9.39 -13.30 -29.11
N GLN A 135 -8.67 -14.40 -29.36
CA GLN A 135 -7.72 -14.97 -28.41
C GLN A 135 -6.57 -14.00 -28.11
N SER A 136 -6.05 -13.30 -29.13
CA SER A 136 -5.02 -12.28 -28.95
C SER A 136 -5.51 -11.12 -28.09
N GLN A 137 -6.74 -10.64 -28.33
CA GLN A 137 -7.34 -9.60 -27.49
C GLN A 137 -7.54 -10.07 -26.05
N ALA A 138 -8.09 -11.27 -25.85
CA ALA A 138 -8.27 -11.85 -24.53
C ALA A 138 -6.94 -12.02 -23.79
N ALA A 139 -5.88 -12.47 -24.49
CA ALA A 139 -4.55 -12.58 -23.92
C ALA A 139 -3.94 -11.22 -23.56
N GLN A 140 -4.18 -10.18 -24.36
CA GLN A 140 -3.74 -8.82 -24.04
C GLN A 140 -4.47 -8.26 -22.80
N ALA A 141 -5.79 -8.45 -22.71
CA ALA A 141 -6.57 -8.06 -21.54
C ALA A 141 -6.08 -8.79 -20.28
N ALA A 142 -5.90 -10.11 -20.35
CA ALA A 142 -5.38 -10.90 -19.23
C ALA A 142 -3.96 -10.45 -18.80
N ARG A 143 -3.10 -10.05 -19.75
CA ARG A 143 -1.78 -9.48 -19.45
C ARG A 143 -1.88 -8.13 -18.75
N ALA A 144 -2.80 -7.26 -19.19
CA ALA A 144 -3.04 -5.97 -18.55
C ALA A 144 -3.56 -6.14 -17.12
N ASP A 145 -4.50 -7.06 -16.90
CA ASP A 145 -5.03 -7.39 -15.58
C ASP A 145 -3.95 -7.96 -14.66
N ALA A 146 -3.10 -8.86 -15.17
CA ALA A 146 -1.97 -9.39 -14.41
C ALA A 146 -0.94 -8.29 -14.04
N ALA A 147 -0.67 -7.34 -14.95
CA ALA A 147 0.20 -6.21 -14.68
C ALA A 147 -0.39 -5.29 -13.60
N ASN A 148 -1.69 -5.00 -13.67
CA ASN A 148 -2.41 -4.21 -12.66
C ASN A 148 -2.38 -4.89 -11.29
N ALA A 149 -2.62 -6.20 -11.23
CA ALA A 149 -2.53 -6.97 -9.99
C ALA A 149 -1.11 -6.96 -9.40
N THR A 150 -0.09 -7.07 -10.25
CA THR A 150 1.32 -6.98 -9.84
C THR A 150 1.65 -5.61 -9.27
N GLN A 151 1.17 -4.53 -9.91
CA GLN A 151 1.36 -3.17 -9.40
C GLN A 151 0.65 -2.96 -8.06
N GLN A 152 -0.58 -3.47 -7.90
CA GLN A 152 -1.31 -3.40 -6.65
C GLN A 152 -0.58 -4.14 -5.52
N ALA A 153 -0.05 -5.33 -5.80
CA ALA A 153 0.75 -6.10 -4.84
C ALA A 153 2.06 -5.37 -4.46
N ALA A 154 2.72 -4.71 -5.42
CA ALA A 154 3.90 -3.89 -5.16
C ALA A 154 3.58 -2.66 -4.29
N ASN A 155 2.47 -1.99 -4.55
CA ASN A 155 2.02 -0.85 -3.74
C ASN A 155 1.67 -1.30 -2.31
N ALA A 156 0.98 -2.43 -2.15
CA ALA A 156 0.65 -3.00 -0.85
C ALA A 156 1.90 -3.41 -0.05
N SER A 157 2.90 -4.01 -0.71
CA SER A 157 4.17 -4.37 -0.05
C SER A 157 4.98 -3.13 0.36
N GLN A 158 4.98 -2.07 -0.45
CA GLN A 158 5.59 -0.80 -0.08
C GLN A 158 4.89 -0.16 1.13
N GLN A 159 3.55 -0.15 1.15
CA GLN A 159 2.78 0.35 2.29
C GLN A 159 3.08 -0.45 3.58
N ALA A 160 3.16 -1.79 3.48
CA ALA A 160 3.53 -2.63 4.61
C ALA A 160 4.94 -2.33 5.12
N ARG A 161 5.90 -2.06 4.22
CA ARG A 161 7.27 -1.67 4.61
C ARG A 161 7.27 -0.33 5.37
N ILE A 162 6.59 0.69 4.85
CA ILE A 162 6.49 2.00 5.51
C ILE A 162 5.84 1.87 6.90
N ALA A 163 4.75 1.09 7.01
CA ALA A 163 4.10 0.84 8.29
C ALA A 163 5.05 0.14 9.29
N SER A 164 5.85 -0.82 8.82
CA SER A 164 6.84 -1.51 9.66
C SER A 164 7.97 -0.57 10.13
N GLU A 165 8.46 0.31 9.26
CA GLU A 165 9.47 1.32 9.58
C GLU A 165 8.94 2.32 10.62
N GLN A 166 7.69 2.78 10.46
CA GLN A 166 7.02 3.65 11.43
C GLN A 166 6.84 2.97 12.79
N ALA A 167 6.46 1.69 12.82
CA ALA A 167 6.32 0.94 14.06
C ALA A 167 7.67 0.75 14.78
N GLN A 168 8.75 0.48 14.03
CA GLN A 168 10.10 0.41 14.57
C GLN A 168 10.57 1.77 15.11
N ALA A 169 10.32 2.86 14.38
CA ALA A 169 10.65 4.21 14.83
C ALA A 169 9.89 4.59 16.11
N ALA A 170 8.59 4.28 16.19
CA ALA A 170 7.79 4.50 17.39
C ALA A 170 8.33 3.70 18.59
N THR A 171 8.73 2.44 18.36
CA THR A 171 9.34 1.60 19.39
C THR A 171 10.67 2.17 19.87
N ALA A 172 11.53 2.64 18.96
CA ALA A 172 12.80 3.27 19.30
C ALA A 172 12.58 4.55 20.13
N GLN A 173 11.61 5.40 19.75
CA GLN A 173 11.25 6.60 20.50
C GLN A 173 10.74 6.27 21.91
N ALA A 174 9.88 5.25 22.04
CA ALA A 174 9.38 4.80 23.35
C ALA A 174 10.51 4.28 24.26
N ASN A 175 11.47 3.54 23.70
CA ASN A 175 12.64 3.07 24.42
C ASN A 175 13.54 4.23 24.87
N MET A 176 13.75 5.23 24.01
CA MET A 176 14.51 6.44 24.36
C MET A 176 13.84 7.23 25.48
N ALA A 177 12.52 7.44 25.40
CA ALA A 177 11.77 8.14 26.45
C ALA A 177 11.82 7.38 27.79
N THR A 178 11.74 6.04 27.74
CA THR A 178 11.89 5.19 28.94
C THR A 178 13.28 5.33 29.54
N GLN A 179 14.33 5.36 28.72
CA GLN A 179 15.69 5.54 29.20
C GLN A 179 15.89 6.92 29.83
N GLN A 180 15.39 7.99 29.20
CA GLN A 180 15.44 9.35 29.74
C GLN A 180 14.76 9.43 31.11
N ALA A 181 13.55 8.86 31.25
CA ALA A 181 12.85 8.82 32.52
C ALA A 181 13.63 8.03 33.60
N ARG A 182 14.32 6.94 33.21
CA ARG A 182 15.20 6.19 34.12
C ARG A 182 16.41 7.02 34.56
N ASP A 183 17.04 7.71 33.63
CA ASP A 183 18.22 8.54 33.91
C ASP A 183 17.85 9.75 34.79
N GLU A 184 16.70 10.40 34.55
CA GLU A 184 16.17 11.47 35.39
C GLU A 184 15.87 10.98 36.80
N ARG A 185 15.23 9.81 36.92
CA ARG A 185 14.97 9.20 38.23
C ARG A 185 16.28 8.85 38.95
N ALA A 186 17.25 8.27 38.26
CA ALA A 186 18.55 7.96 38.85
C ALA A 186 19.28 9.23 39.33
N ARG A 187 19.19 10.34 38.60
CA ARG A 187 19.73 11.65 39.04
C ARG A 187 18.99 12.19 40.26
N ALA A 188 17.67 12.07 40.31
CA ALA A 188 16.87 12.50 41.45
C ALA A 188 17.19 11.65 42.70
N ASP A 189 17.30 10.33 42.55
CA ASP A 189 17.66 9.42 43.63
C ASP A 189 19.07 9.70 44.15
N ALA A 190 20.04 9.97 43.26
CA ALA A 190 21.39 10.37 43.63
C ALA A 190 21.41 11.70 44.40
N ALA A 191 20.69 12.73 43.93
CA ALA A 191 20.57 14.01 44.60
C ALA A 191 19.92 13.88 45.99
N ALA A 192 18.91 13.00 46.12
CA ALA A 192 18.27 12.72 47.40
C ALA A 192 19.24 12.04 48.39
N ALA A 193 20.04 11.09 47.92
CA ALA A 193 21.06 10.42 48.74
C ALA A 193 22.15 11.41 49.21
N GLU A 194 22.62 12.29 48.32
CA GLU A 194 23.57 13.35 48.67
C GLU A 194 22.98 14.31 49.72
N ALA A 195 21.72 14.73 49.56
CA ALA A 195 21.04 15.58 50.52
C ALA A 195 20.88 14.91 51.90
N GLU A 196 20.57 13.61 51.93
CA GLU A 196 20.51 12.84 53.16
C GLU A 196 21.87 12.77 53.85
N GLN A 197 22.94 12.47 53.10
CA GLN A 197 24.30 12.46 53.63
C GLN A 197 24.68 13.83 54.22
N ALA A 198 24.36 14.92 53.53
CA ALA A 198 24.62 16.28 54.02
C ALA A 198 23.86 16.57 55.33
N ARG A 199 22.60 16.15 55.45
CA ARG A 199 21.81 16.28 56.69
C ARG A 199 22.41 15.48 57.85
N LEU A 200 22.82 14.25 57.60
CA LEU A 200 23.48 13.42 58.62
C LEU A 200 24.79 14.04 59.09
N GLN A 201 25.61 14.55 58.16
CA GLN A 201 26.85 15.27 58.50
C GLN A 201 26.57 16.53 59.34
N ALA A 202 25.57 17.34 58.95
CA ALA A 202 25.17 18.51 59.72
C ALA A 202 24.72 18.15 61.14
N ARG A 203 23.94 17.06 61.28
CA ARG A 203 23.51 16.54 62.58
C ARG A 203 24.68 16.11 63.46
N THR A 204 25.69 15.45 62.90
CA THR A 204 26.90 15.07 63.65
C THR A 204 27.63 16.29 64.19
N LEU A 205 27.80 17.34 63.38
CA LEU A 205 28.45 18.58 63.82
C LEU A 205 27.67 19.27 64.97
N ILE A 206 26.34 19.25 64.93
CA ILE A 206 25.50 19.81 66.00
C ILE A 206 25.74 19.09 67.35
N ILE A 207 25.85 17.75 67.31
CA ILE A 207 26.13 16.93 68.50
C ILE A 207 27.52 17.28 69.09
N GLU A 208 28.54 17.45 68.25
CA GLU A 208 29.89 17.82 68.69
C GLU A 208 29.96 19.17 69.40
N LEU A 209 29.11 20.12 69.02
CA LEU A 209 29.01 21.44 69.66
C LEU A 209 28.21 21.42 70.97
N GLN A 210 27.68 20.27 71.38
CA GLN A 210 26.73 20.16 72.50
C GLN A 210 25.51 21.07 72.31
N GLY A 211 25.17 21.36 71.04
CA GLY A 211 24.06 22.24 70.69
C GLY A 211 22.72 21.57 70.98
N LYS A 212 21.77 22.34 71.50
CA LYS A 212 20.39 21.90 71.72
C LYS A 212 19.48 22.60 70.73
N GLU A 213 18.67 21.83 70.01
CA GLU A 213 17.60 22.42 69.21
C GLU A 213 16.54 23.01 70.14
N THR A 214 16.25 24.29 69.96
CA THR A 214 15.22 25.02 70.70
C THR A 214 14.31 25.73 69.71
N GLU A 215 13.14 26.21 70.16
CA GLU A 215 12.24 27.02 69.32
C GLU A 215 12.89 28.31 68.79
N ARG A 216 14.03 28.71 69.37
CA ARG A 216 14.78 29.92 69.03
C ARG A 216 15.85 29.68 67.96
N GLY A 217 16.08 28.43 67.62
CA GLY A 217 17.20 27.96 66.81
C GLY A 217 18.10 27.00 67.60
N LEU A 218 19.28 26.73 67.05
CA LEU A 218 20.28 25.89 67.69
C LEU A 218 20.98 26.68 68.81
N LEU A 219 20.72 26.29 70.06
CA LEU A 219 21.30 26.90 71.25
C LEU A 219 22.61 26.19 71.63
N VAL A 220 23.72 26.91 71.54
CA VAL A 220 25.02 26.47 72.04
C VAL A 220 25.33 27.23 73.32
N THR A 221 25.28 26.55 74.47
CA THR A 221 25.62 27.17 75.76
C THR A 221 27.12 27.06 76.01
N LEU A 222 27.76 28.21 76.13
CA LEU A 222 29.15 28.34 76.52
C LEU A 222 29.19 28.73 78.00
N GLY A 223 29.39 27.75 78.88
CA GLY A 223 29.37 27.95 80.33
C GLY A 223 30.56 28.74 80.89
N ASP A 224 30.61 28.85 82.22
CA ASP A 224 31.55 29.61 83.07
C ASP A 224 33.05 29.38 82.80
N VAL A 225 33.37 28.36 82.01
CA VAL A 225 34.74 28.02 81.62
C VAL A 225 35.34 29.06 80.66
N LEU A 226 34.54 30.02 80.17
CA LEU A 226 34.98 31.05 79.24
C LEU A 226 35.60 32.29 79.88
N PHE A 227 35.22 32.67 81.10
CA PHE A 227 35.58 33.98 81.68
C PHE A 227 35.96 33.85 83.15
N ALA A 228 36.91 34.66 83.62
CA ALA A 228 37.12 34.83 85.06
C ALA A 228 35.97 35.64 85.70
N THR A 229 35.83 35.52 87.03
CA THR A 229 34.82 36.26 87.81
C THR A 229 34.97 37.76 87.62
N GLY A 230 33.87 38.46 87.28
CA GLY A 230 33.88 39.91 87.04
C GLY A 230 34.55 40.35 85.74
N GLU A 231 35.13 39.44 84.98
CA GLU A 231 35.87 39.76 83.74
C GLU A 231 35.08 39.41 82.48
N ALA A 232 35.42 40.11 81.40
CA ALA A 232 34.93 39.85 80.04
C ALA A 232 36.02 39.29 79.11
N VAL A 233 37.23 39.03 79.60
CA VAL A 233 38.32 38.46 78.80
C VAL A 233 38.16 36.94 78.72
N LEU A 234 38.24 36.40 77.50
CA LEU A 234 38.16 34.95 77.28
C LEU A 234 39.41 34.24 77.82
N LEU A 235 39.19 33.18 78.58
CA LEU A 235 40.23 32.31 79.10
C LEU A 235 40.85 31.45 77.98
N PRO A 236 42.12 31.00 78.08
CA PRO A 236 42.76 30.20 77.03
C PRO A 236 42.05 28.87 76.70
N ASN A 237 41.40 28.25 77.67
CA ASN A 237 40.59 27.04 77.51
C ASN A 237 39.30 27.26 76.69
N ALA A 238 38.88 28.52 76.49
CA ALA A 238 37.80 28.89 75.57
C ALA A 238 38.17 28.64 74.11
N ALA A 239 39.47 28.68 73.76
CA ALA A 239 39.93 28.67 72.38
C ALA A 239 39.40 27.47 71.59
N SER A 240 39.53 26.25 72.10
CA SER A 240 39.06 25.04 71.41
C SER A 240 37.54 25.03 71.17
N ARG A 241 36.75 25.55 72.12
CA ARG A 241 35.30 25.68 71.93
C ARG A 241 34.96 26.75 70.89
N MET A 242 35.70 27.86 70.88
CA MET A 242 35.55 28.92 69.89
C MET A 242 35.98 28.47 68.49
N ASP A 243 37.02 27.65 68.38
CA ASP A 243 37.48 27.09 67.11
C ASP A 243 36.43 26.15 66.51
N LYS A 244 35.86 25.25 67.32
CA LYS A 244 34.78 24.35 66.88
C LYS A 244 33.53 25.12 66.45
N LEU A 245 33.12 26.11 67.24
CA LEU A 245 31.99 26.95 66.91
C LEU A 245 32.24 27.76 65.63
N ALA A 246 33.41 28.37 65.47
CA ALA A 246 33.76 29.09 64.25
C ALA A 246 33.82 28.17 63.02
N ALA A 247 34.39 26.97 63.13
CA ALA A 247 34.44 25.99 62.05
C ALA A 247 33.03 25.61 61.56
N PHE A 248 32.10 25.37 62.49
CA PHE A 248 30.70 25.14 62.15
C PHE A 248 30.06 26.34 61.43
N LEU A 249 30.24 27.55 61.94
CA LEU A 249 29.64 28.76 61.37
C LEU A 249 30.22 29.14 60.00
N ASN A 250 31.48 28.81 59.75
CA ASN A 250 32.12 28.98 58.44
C ASN A 250 31.64 27.92 57.43
N ARG A 251 31.25 26.73 57.89
CA ARG A 251 30.64 25.68 57.05
C ARG A 251 29.21 26.02 56.63
N PHE A 252 28.49 26.75 57.47
CA PHE A 252 27.10 27.18 57.24
C PHE A 252 27.00 28.71 57.15
N PRO A 253 27.49 29.33 56.06
CA PRO A 253 27.59 30.79 55.93
C PRO A 253 26.24 31.52 55.93
N GLU A 254 25.15 30.81 55.64
CA GLU A 254 23.78 31.32 55.62
C GLU A 254 23.18 31.54 57.02
N LYS A 255 23.78 30.95 58.06
CA LYS A 255 23.25 31.04 59.43
C LYS A 255 23.57 32.38 60.08
N THR A 256 22.61 32.99 60.76
CA THR A 256 22.83 34.17 61.60
C THR A 256 22.91 33.80 63.07
N LEU A 257 23.54 34.65 63.87
CA LEU A 257 23.84 34.40 65.27
C LEU A 257 23.31 35.51 66.17
N LEU A 258 22.73 35.10 67.30
CA LEU A 258 22.47 35.97 68.44
C LEU A 258 23.29 35.47 69.62
N ILE A 259 24.22 36.29 70.09
CA ILE A 259 25.13 36.00 71.19
C ILE A 259 24.61 36.72 72.43
N GLU A 260 24.20 35.95 73.44
CA GLU A 260 23.53 36.43 74.64
C GLU A 260 24.42 36.23 75.86
N GLY A 261 24.80 37.32 76.52
CA GLY A 261 25.57 37.27 77.77
C GLY A 261 24.68 37.28 79.00
N TYR A 262 25.08 36.53 80.02
CA TYR A 262 24.43 36.46 81.33
C TYR A 262 25.45 36.55 82.47
N THR A 263 25.03 37.08 83.61
CA THR A 263 25.80 37.12 84.86
C THR A 263 25.08 36.36 85.96
N ASP A 264 25.76 36.12 87.08
CA ASP A 264 25.08 35.79 88.33
C ASP A 264 24.52 37.07 88.98
N SER A 265 23.90 36.93 90.15
CA SER A 265 23.33 38.05 90.90
C SER A 265 24.34 38.78 91.79
N VAL A 266 25.64 38.63 91.55
CA VAL A 266 26.68 39.28 92.36
C VAL A 266 27.09 40.59 91.71
N GLY A 267 26.70 41.70 92.33
CA GLY A 267 26.92 43.05 91.80
C GLY A 267 25.61 43.81 91.64
N GLY A 268 25.68 45.06 91.18
CA GLY A 268 24.47 45.83 90.87
C GLY A 268 23.95 45.55 89.46
N ASP A 269 22.65 45.71 89.24
CA ASP A 269 21.98 45.45 87.96
C ASP A 269 22.66 46.14 86.77
N SER A 270 23.04 47.40 86.92
CA SER A 270 23.72 48.17 85.87
C SER A 270 25.12 47.64 85.57
N PHE A 271 25.84 47.17 86.59
CA PHE A 271 27.14 46.53 86.44
C PHE A 271 26.99 45.18 85.72
N ASN A 272 26.03 44.37 86.13
CA ASN A 272 25.73 43.07 85.55
C ASN A 272 25.28 43.17 84.09
N GLN A 273 24.45 44.16 83.77
CA GLN A 273 24.04 44.47 82.41
C GLN A 273 25.26 44.77 81.54
N GLY A 274 26.11 45.74 81.93
CA GLY A 274 27.31 46.08 81.17
C GLY A 274 28.32 44.94 81.07
N LEU A 275 28.47 44.13 82.12
CA LEU A 275 29.36 42.95 82.10
C LEU A 275 28.86 41.89 81.11
N SER A 276 27.56 41.63 81.08
CA SER A 276 26.96 40.68 80.15
C SER A 276 27.10 41.09 78.69
N GLU A 277 26.95 42.37 78.37
CA GLU A 277 27.15 42.92 77.01
C GLU A 277 28.61 42.78 76.57
N ARG A 278 29.57 43.14 77.44
CA ARG A 278 31.00 43.00 77.14
C ARG A 278 31.42 41.55 76.93
N ARG A 279 30.83 40.59 77.67
CA ARG A 279 31.09 39.16 77.48
C ARG A 279 30.55 38.66 76.14
N ALA A 280 29.33 39.04 75.78
CA ALA A 280 28.76 38.71 74.47
C ALA A 280 29.61 39.29 73.33
N GLU A 281 30.07 40.54 73.49
CA GLU A 281 30.96 41.19 72.54
C GLU A 281 32.32 40.51 72.42
N SER A 282 32.89 40.05 73.53
CA SER A 282 34.18 39.34 73.51
C SER A 282 34.08 38.00 72.76
N VAL A 283 32.94 37.31 72.86
CA VAL A 283 32.65 36.12 72.03
C VAL A 283 32.51 36.51 70.55
N ARG A 284 31.81 37.61 70.22
CA ARG A 284 31.69 38.12 68.84
C ARG A 284 33.06 38.39 68.22
N VAL A 285 33.92 39.13 68.91
CA VAL A 285 35.28 39.46 68.45
C VAL A 285 36.12 38.19 68.27
N ALA A 286 36.01 37.23 69.18
CA ALA A 286 36.74 35.98 69.09
C ALA A 286 36.30 35.10 67.91
N LEU A 287 35.01 35.12 67.55
CA LEU A 287 34.48 34.45 66.36
C LEU A 287 34.85 35.19 65.07
N GLU A 288 34.83 36.52 65.10
CA GLU A 288 35.26 37.38 63.99
C GLU A 288 36.74 37.14 63.64
N ALA A 289 37.61 37.05 64.65
CA ALA A 289 39.02 36.71 64.49
C ALA A 289 39.25 35.31 63.88
N ARG A 290 38.23 34.43 63.92
CA ARG A 290 38.22 33.09 63.33
C ARG A 290 37.50 33.03 61.97
N GLY A 291 37.23 34.19 61.37
CA GLY A 291 36.67 34.32 60.03
C GLY A 291 35.14 34.32 59.96
N VAL A 292 34.44 34.33 61.11
CA VAL A 292 32.97 34.47 61.10
C VAL A 292 32.62 35.91 60.78
N ASN A 293 31.90 36.13 59.67
CA ASN A 293 31.51 37.47 59.24
C ASN A 293 30.69 38.20 60.33
N ALA A 294 31.16 39.36 60.77
CA ALA A 294 30.53 40.19 61.80
C ALA A 294 29.07 40.57 61.48
N ALA A 295 28.72 40.75 60.21
CA ALA A 295 27.36 41.09 59.78
C ALA A 295 26.33 39.99 60.10
N ARG A 296 26.80 38.77 60.41
CA ARG A 296 25.95 37.64 60.80
C ARG A 296 25.72 37.57 62.30
N MET A 297 26.40 38.39 63.10
CA MET A 297 26.43 38.28 64.55
C MET A 297 25.80 39.51 65.22
N THR A 298 24.79 39.26 66.04
CA THR A 298 24.20 40.27 66.92
C THR A 298 24.52 39.91 68.37
N THR A 299 24.92 40.88 69.19
CA THR A 299 25.20 40.68 70.61
C THR A 299 24.10 41.30 71.47
N ARG A 300 23.82 40.68 72.62
CA ARG A 300 22.87 41.20 73.61
C ARG A 300 23.28 40.79 75.02
N GLY A 301 23.25 41.71 75.97
CA GLY A 301 23.41 41.40 77.39
C GLY A 301 22.06 41.37 78.10
N TYR A 302 21.92 40.46 79.07
CA TYR A 302 20.72 40.33 79.91
C TYR A 302 21.01 40.54 81.41
N GLY A 303 22.26 40.82 81.78
CA GLY A 303 22.68 40.88 83.17
C GLY A 303 22.33 39.58 83.91
N GLU A 304 21.77 39.73 85.11
CA GLU A 304 21.34 38.60 85.96
C GLU A 304 19.96 38.03 85.59
N SER A 305 19.29 38.61 84.59
CA SER A 305 17.98 38.14 84.14
C SER A 305 18.07 36.72 83.55
N PHE A 306 16.96 35.98 83.64
CA PHE A 306 16.86 34.60 83.13
C PHE A 306 17.89 33.64 83.76
N PRO A 307 17.92 33.49 85.11
CA PRO A 307 18.75 32.51 85.78
C PRO A 307 18.32 31.09 85.38
N VAL A 308 19.30 30.23 85.12
CA VAL A 308 19.11 28.80 84.81
C VAL A 308 19.30 27.92 86.05
N ALA A 309 19.87 28.48 87.12
CA ALA A 309 20.05 27.83 88.41
C ALA A 309 19.91 28.85 89.56
N SER A 310 19.81 28.37 90.79
CA SER A 310 19.69 29.23 91.97
C SER A 310 20.95 30.07 92.18
N ASN A 311 20.81 31.39 92.33
CA ASN A 311 21.93 32.27 92.69
C ASN A 311 22.40 32.09 94.15
N ALA A 312 21.70 31.28 94.95
CA ALA A 312 22.07 31.02 96.34
C ALA A 312 23.33 30.14 96.50
N SER A 313 23.61 29.25 95.54
CA SER A 313 24.80 28.38 95.58
C SER A 313 25.90 28.84 94.63
N THR A 314 27.15 28.48 94.93
CA THR A 314 28.30 28.79 94.07
C THR A 314 28.18 28.11 92.71
N GLU A 315 27.69 26.88 92.70
CA GLU A 315 27.44 26.07 91.51
C GLU A 315 26.34 26.70 90.65
N GLY A 316 25.25 27.17 91.27
CA GLY A 316 24.16 27.80 90.55
C GLY A 316 24.55 29.17 89.97
N ARG A 317 25.36 29.96 90.70
CA ARG A 317 25.97 31.18 90.16
C ARG A 317 26.89 30.90 88.97
N SER A 318 27.71 29.86 89.06
CA SER A 318 28.55 29.40 87.92
C SER A 318 27.72 29.07 86.69
N MET A 319 26.61 28.34 86.86
CA MET A 319 25.70 28.04 85.75
C MET A 319 25.02 29.29 85.16
N ASN A 320 24.80 30.34 85.96
CA ASN A 320 24.22 31.60 85.50
C ASN A 320 25.25 32.49 84.76
N ARG A 321 26.55 32.36 85.06
CA ARG A 321 27.65 32.98 84.30
C ARG A 321 27.90 32.22 82.99
N ARG A 322 27.07 32.51 81.99
CA ARG A 322 27.14 31.84 80.69
C ARG A 322 27.01 32.82 79.55
N VAL A 323 27.52 32.41 78.39
CA VAL A 323 27.15 33.01 77.11
C VAL A 323 26.40 31.96 76.32
N GLU A 324 25.24 32.33 75.81
CA GLU A 324 24.48 31.49 74.91
C GLU A 324 24.61 32.01 73.49
N VAL A 325 24.92 31.11 72.56
CA VAL A 325 24.95 31.43 71.14
C VAL A 325 23.76 30.74 70.50
N VAL A 326 22.81 31.54 70.04
CA VAL A 326 21.63 31.08 69.31
C VAL A 326 21.93 31.20 67.82
N VAL A 327 22.00 30.07 67.13
CA VAL A 327 22.18 30.00 65.68
C VAL A 327 20.82 29.82 65.02
N SER A 328 20.56 30.57 63.95
CA SER A 328 19.28 30.55 63.25
C SER A 328 18.88 29.15 62.77
N ASP A 329 17.58 28.89 62.72
CA ASP A 329 17.05 27.63 62.19
C ASP A 329 17.31 27.48 60.66
N GLU A 330 16.83 26.38 60.06
CA GLU A 330 16.91 26.14 58.60
C GLU A 330 16.25 27.23 57.75
N SER A 331 15.33 28.01 58.32
CA SER A 331 14.65 29.13 57.65
C SER A 331 15.32 30.48 57.86
N GLY A 332 16.51 30.50 58.50
CA GLY A 332 17.25 31.74 58.79
C GLY A 332 16.60 32.60 59.87
N ARG A 333 15.67 32.06 60.65
CA ARG A 333 14.95 32.81 61.69
C ARG A 333 15.66 32.68 63.03
N LEU A 334 15.88 33.82 63.68
CA LEU A 334 16.27 33.93 65.09
C LEU A 334 15.06 34.40 65.88
N ARG A 335 14.64 33.64 66.89
CA ARG A 335 13.58 34.12 67.80
C ARG A 335 14.21 34.73 69.05
N PRO A 336 13.91 36.00 69.38
CA PRO A 336 14.40 36.62 70.60
C PRO A 336 13.88 35.87 71.82
N ARG A 337 14.63 35.93 72.92
CA ARG A 337 14.20 35.38 74.21
C ARG A 337 12.94 36.13 74.65
N GLN A 338 11.81 35.43 74.72
CA GLN A 338 10.57 36.00 75.25
C GLN A 338 10.73 36.17 76.77
N ALA A 339 10.30 37.32 77.29
CA ALA A 339 10.11 37.47 78.73
C ALA A 339 9.01 36.50 79.14
N SER A 340 9.30 35.56 80.04
CA SER A 340 8.25 34.79 80.69
C SER A 340 7.36 35.79 81.44
N LEU A 341 6.19 36.11 80.86
CA LEU A 341 5.09 36.71 81.61
C LEU A 341 4.78 35.72 82.72
N ARG A 342 5.25 36.05 83.93
CA ARG A 342 4.77 35.42 85.16
C ARG A 342 3.38 35.95 85.46
#